data_AF-A0A6J4CYY5-F1
#
_entry.id   AF-A0A6J4CYY5-F1
#
_cell.length_a   1.000
_cell.length_b   1.000
_cell.length_c   1.000
_cell.angle_alpha   90.00
_cell.angle_beta   90.00
_cell.angle_gamma   90.00
#
_symmetry.space_group_name_H-M   'P 1'
#
loop_
_entity.id
_entity.type
_entity.pdbx_description
1 polymer ?
#
loop_
_entity_poly.entity_id
_entity_poly.type
_entity_poly.pdbx_seq_one_letter_code
_entity_poly.pdbx_strand_id
1 'polypeptide(L)'
;MRLVEFKSAGVVELLTRYGQIKLKLNVESSAMLAPNALSETYVFKNDHQVITFSVCEGQGTLNPLDYPKAYHFVELDVSALEGYLLKNTMPTSLKQKELIQAYLAIYDLNIQKNTYYLTPPYFKEVEEKLLYEAP
;
A
#
# COMPACT_ATOMS: atom_id res chain seq x y z
N MET A 1 4.06 6.12 -12.36
CA MET A 1 2.66 5.77 -12.71
C MET A 1 2.55 4.28 -12.79
N ARG A 2 1.43 3.72 -12.34
CA ARG A 2 1.22 2.28 -12.22
C ARG A 2 -0.08 1.89 -12.90
N LEU A 3 -0.07 0.79 -13.66
CA LEU A 3 -1.28 0.24 -14.26
C LEU A 3 -2.12 -0.42 -13.17
N VAL A 4 -3.38 -0.01 -13.04
CA VAL A 4 -4.36 -0.59 -12.10
C VAL A 4 -5.46 -1.27 -12.89
N GLU A 5 -5.80 -2.51 -12.55
CA GLU A 5 -6.80 -3.33 -13.24
C GLU A 5 -8.12 -3.42 -12.46
N PHE A 6 -9.22 -3.01 -13.07
CA PHE A 6 -10.58 -2.99 -12.50
C PHE A 6 -11.48 -4.10 -13.05
N LYS A 7 -11.06 -4.77 -14.13
CA LYS A 7 -11.78 -5.88 -14.80
C LYS A 7 -13.18 -5.52 -15.33
N SER A 8 -13.56 -4.25 -15.28
CA SER A 8 -14.87 -3.76 -15.71
C SER A 8 -14.81 -2.25 -15.94
N ALA A 9 -15.75 -1.75 -16.75
CA ALA A 9 -15.88 -0.33 -16.99
C ALA A 9 -16.42 0.38 -15.75
N GLY A 10 -16.02 1.63 -15.56
CA GLY A 10 -16.46 2.44 -14.43
C GLY A 10 -15.76 3.78 -14.36
N VAL A 11 -15.79 4.37 -13.18
CA VAL A 11 -15.25 5.70 -12.90
C VAL A 11 -14.24 5.59 -11.77
N VAL A 12 -13.04 6.13 -11.97
CA VAL A 12 -12.04 6.31 -10.92
C VAL A 12 -11.99 7.78 -10.51
N GLU A 13 -12.06 8.02 -9.21
CA GLU A 13 -11.93 9.34 -8.59
C GLU A 13 -10.74 9.34 -7.64
N LEU A 14 -9.91 10.39 -7.66
CA LEU A 14 -8.93 10.66 -6.60
C LEU A 14 -9.53 11.67 -5.64
N LEU A 15 -9.69 11.30 -4.37
CA LEU A 15 -10.28 12.13 -3.34
C LEU A 15 -9.21 12.62 -2.37
N THR A 16 -9.34 13.86 -1.90
CA THR A 16 -8.59 14.33 -0.73
C THR A 16 -9.17 13.75 0.56
N ARG A 17 -8.46 13.92 1.67
CA ARG A 17 -8.94 13.55 3.01
C ARG A 17 -10.28 14.19 3.42
N TYR A 18 -10.66 15.28 2.74
CA TYR A 18 -11.92 16.00 2.96
C TYR A 18 -12.99 15.67 1.92
N GLY A 19 -12.75 14.68 1.05
CA GLY A 19 -13.70 14.21 0.04
C GLY A 19 -13.74 15.05 -1.23
N GLN A 20 -12.84 16.03 -1.42
CA GLN A 20 -12.78 16.80 -2.65
C GLN A 20 -12.18 15.95 -3.79
N ILE A 21 -12.82 15.97 -4.96
CA ILE A 21 -12.36 15.25 -6.15
C ILE A 21 -11.21 16.04 -6.79
N LYS A 22 -9.99 15.47 -6.81
CA LYS A 22 -8.82 16.02 -7.52
C LYS A 22 -8.71 15.52 -8.95
N LEU A 23 -9.24 14.33 -9.22
CA LEU A 23 -9.15 13.65 -10.50
C LEU A 23 -10.41 12.82 -10.66
N LYS A 24 -10.95 12.77 -11.89
CA LYS A 24 -12.06 11.90 -12.26
C LYS A 24 -11.85 11.42 -13.69
N LEU A 25 -11.93 10.11 -13.90
CA LEU A 25 -11.71 9.47 -15.19
C LEU A 25 -12.65 8.29 -15.37
N ASN A 26 -13.15 8.13 -16.60
CA ASN A 26 -13.83 6.90 -17.01
C ASN A 26 -12.77 5.89 -17.43
N VAL A 27 -12.96 4.63 -17.05
CA VAL A 27 -12.04 3.52 -17.34
C VAL A 27 -12.84 2.37 -17.92
N GLU A 28 -12.28 1.65 -18.89
CA GLU A 28 -12.92 0.47 -19.49
C GLU A 28 -12.58 -0.82 -18.73
N SER A 29 -11.32 -0.96 -18.31
CA SER A 29 -10.85 -2.16 -17.60
C SER A 29 -9.59 -1.90 -16.78
N SER A 30 -8.82 -0.86 -17.11
CA SER A 30 -7.61 -0.48 -16.40
C SER A 30 -7.29 1.01 -16.62
N ALA A 31 -6.42 1.56 -15.77
CA ALA A 31 -5.88 2.92 -15.94
C ALA A 31 -4.46 3.05 -15.39
N MET A 32 -3.67 3.92 -16.01
CA MET A 32 -2.39 4.37 -15.45
C MET A 32 -2.64 5.44 -14.39
N LEU A 33 -2.39 5.11 -13.13
CA LEU A 33 -2.60 6.01 -11.99
C LEU A 33 -1.27 6.35 -11.32
N ALA A 34 -1.16 7.59 -10.81
CA ALA A 34 -0.01 7.99 -10.03
C ALA A 34 -0.14 7.49 -8.58
N PRO A 35 0.96 7.14 -7.90
CA PRO A 35 0.94 6.98 -6.46
C PRO A 35 0.31 8.18 -5.77
N ASN A 36 -0.58 7.93 -4.80
CA ASN A 36 -1.26 8.99 -4.06
C ASN A 36 -0.58 9.27 -2.72
N ALA A 37 -0.80 10.48 -2.20
CA ALA A 37 -0.36 10.81 -0.85
C ALA A 37 -1.20 10.06 0.20
N LEU A 38 -0.69 9.95 1.44
CA LEU A 38 -1.43 9.38 2.58
C LEU A 38 -2.77 10.07 2.86
N SER A 39 -2.87 11.36 2.53
CA SER A 39 -4.07 12.17 2.69
C SER A 39 -5.02 12.09 1.50
N GLU A 40 -4.80 11.16 0.59
CA GLU A 40 -5.59 10.98 -0.62
C GLU A 40 -5.96 9.51 -0.76
N THR A 41 -7.06 9.23 -1.47
CA THR A 41 -7.49 7.87 -1.75
C THR A 41 -8.11 7.81 -3.13
N TYR A 42 -7.87 6.73 -3.87
CA TYR A 42 -8.64 6.45 -5.07
C TYR A 42 -9.93 5.71 -4.73
N VAL A 43 -10.97 5.99 -5.50
CA VAL A 43 -12.24 5.29 -5.45
C VAL A 43 -12.64 4.89 -6.85
N PHE A 44 -12.78 3.60 -7.09
CA PHE A 44 -13.38 3.05 -8.30
C PHE A 44 -14.87 2.77 -8.05
N LYS A 45 -15.73 3.18 -8.98
CA LYS A 45 -17.18 3.00 -8.93
C LYS A 45 -17.67 2.45 -10.25
N ASN A 46 -18.49 1.42 -10.20
CA ASN A 46 -19.32 0.98 -11.31
C ASN A 46 -20.71 0.60 -10.79
N ASP A 47 -21.57 0.05 -11.65
CA ASP A 47 -22.95 -0.31 -11.29
C ASP A 47 -23.06 -1.42 -10.23
N HIS A 48 -21.97 -2.14 -9.95
CA HIS A 48 -21.95 -3.33 -9.09
C HIS A 48 -21.15 -3.13 -7.79
N GLN A 49 -20.17 -2.24 -7.78
CA GLN A 49 -19.22 -2.11 -6.67
C GLN A 49 -18.62 -0.72 -6.55
N VAL A 50 -18.23 -0.42 -5.30
CA VAL A 50 -17.39 0.73 -4.96
C VAL A 50 -16.14 0.19 -4.25
N ILE A 51 -14.97 0.46 -4.80
CA ILE A 51 -13.68 0.01 -4.26
C ILE A 51 -12.87 1.25 -3.89
N THR A 52 -12.51 1.35 -2.61
CA THR A 52 -11.50 2.31 -2.13
C THR A 52 -10.14 1.64 -2.14
N PHE A 53 -9.15 2.33 -2.72
CA PHE A 53 -7.79 1.82 -2.82
C PHE A 53 -6.77 2.95 -2.86
N SER A 54 -5.50 2.57 -2.78
CA SER A 54 -4.37 3.44 -3.00
C SER A 54 -3.47 2.86 -4.09
N VAL A 55 -2.54 3.69 -4.57
CA VAL A 55 -1.51 3.33 -5.52
C VAL A 55 -0.17 3.65 -4.87
N CYS A 56 0.76 2.70 -4.92
CA CYS A 56 2.16 2.89 -4.55
C CYS A 56 3.06 2.37 -5.68
N GLU A 57 4.35 2.72 -5.60
CA GLU A 57 5.36 2.16 -6.49
C GLU A 57 5.44 0.63 -6.34
N GLY A 58 6.00 -0.03 -7.35
CA GLY A 58 6.17 -1.48 -7.37
C GLY A 58 6.05 -2.08 -8.76
N GLN A 59 6.20 -3.39 -8.82
CA GLN A 59 6.27 -4.13 -10.07
C GLN A 59 4.91 -4.73 -10.45
N GLY A 60 4.62 -4.77 -11.74
CA GLY A 60 3.39 -5.37 -12.29
C GLY A 60 2.12 -4.54 -12.11
N THR A 61 1.04 -5.08 -12.66
CA THR A 61 -0.31 -4.48 -12.62
C THR A 61 -0.92 -4.60 -11.23
N LEU A 62 -1.37 -3.47 -10.67
CA LEU A 62 -2.00 -3.42 -9.36
C LEU A 62 -3.46 -3.89 -9.44
N ASN A 63 -3.82 -4.85 -8.61
CA ASN A 63 -5.21 -5.11 -8.25
C ASN A 63 -5.61 -4.12 -7.13
N PRO A 64 -6.65 -3.30 -7.30
CA PRO A 64 -7.05 -2.30 -6.30
C PRO A 64 -7.40 -2.92 -4.93
N LEU A 65 -7.80 -4.20 -4.89
CA LEU A 65 -8.09 -4.90 -3.63
C LEU A 65 -6.84 -5.26 -2.83
N ASP A 66 -5.68 -5.31 -3.48
CA ASP A 66 -4.41 -5.70 -2.83
C ASP A 66 -3.82 -4.54 -2.01
N TYR A 67 -4.27 -3.29 -2.24
CA TYR A 67 -3.75 -2.10 -1.57
C TYR A 67 -4.86 -1.11 -1.19
N PRO A 68 -5.74 -1.47 -0.22
CA PRO A 68 -6.96 -0.73 0.09
C PRO A 68 -6.72 0.63 0.75
N LYS A 69 -5.53 0.86 1.33
CA LYS A 69 -5.13 2.14 1.92
C LYS A 69 -3.64 2.40 1.69
N ALA A 70 -3.25 3.67 1.75
CA ALA A 70 -1.85 4.04 1.64
C ALA A 70 -1.12 3.78 2.96
N TYR A 71 0.10 3.28 2.87
CA TYR A 71 0.99 3.04 4.00
C TYR A 71 2.27 3.86 3.86
N HIS A 72 2.91 4.15 4.98
CA HIS A 72 4.16 4.88 5.03
C HIS A 72 4.96 4.41 6.24
N PHE A 73 6.15 3.90 6.01
CA PHE A 73 6.92 3.18 7.04
C PHE A 73 8.00 4.01 7.72
N VAL A 74 8.04 5.33 7.51
CA VAL A 74 9.04 6.21 8.18
C VAL A 74 9.01 6.12 9.71
N GLU A 75 7.84 5.83 10.27
CA GLU A 75 7.66 5.73 11.72
C GLU A 75 7.73 4.29 12.22
N LEU A 76 7.97 3.31 11.36
CA LEU A 76 8.13 1.91 11.77
C LEU A 76 9.48 1.77 12.49
N ASP A 77 9.42 1.41 13.77
CA ASP A 77 10.61 1.16 14.58
C ASP A 77 11.22 -0.18 14.19
N VAL A 78 12.43 -0.12 13.62
CA VAL A 78 13.18 -1.29 13.14
C VAL A 78 13.53 -2.22 14.30
N SER A 79 13.84 -1.69 15.49
CA SER A 79 14.12 -2.51 16.68
C SER A 79 12.88 -3.26 17.16
N ALA A 80 11.70 -2.62 17.08
CA ALA A 80 10.44 -3.28 17.40
C ALA A 80 10.08 -4.37 16.38
N LEU A 81 10.32 -4.12 15.09
CA LEU A 81 10.14 -5.10 14.03
C LEU A 81 11.09 -6.29 14.19
N GLU A 82 12.38 -6.05 14.45
CA GLU A 82 13.37 -7.10 14.71
C GLU A 82 12.99 -7.92 15.95
N GLY A 83 12.61 -7.26 17.05
CA GLY A 83 12.14 -7.94 18.26
C GLY A 83 10.93 -8.83 18.00
N TYR A 84 10.03 -8.42 17.10
CA TYR A 84 8.94 -9.26 16.63
C TYR A 84 9.44 -10.44 15.78
N LEU A 85 10.29 -10.19 14.78
CA LEU A 85 10.78 -11.22 13.86
C LEU A 85 11.63 -12.30 14.57
N LEU A 86 12.50 -11.91 15.49
CA LEU A 86 13.45 -12.81 16.16
C LEU A 86 12.88 -13.43 17.45
N LYS A 87 12.06 -12.67 18.20
CA LYS A 87 11.61 -13.06 19.55
C LYS A 87 10.09 -13.18 19.66
N ASN A 88 9.35 -13.00 18.56
CA ASN A 88 7.89 -12.96 18.54
C ASN A 88 7.29 -11.98 19.57
N THR A 89 8.03 -10.90 19.87
CA THR A 89 7.65 -9.90 20.88
C THR A 89 7.01 -8.70 20.21
N MET A 90 5.70 -8.53 20.39
CA MET A 90 4.98 -7.36 19.87
C MET A 90 5.23 -6.11 20.74
N PRO A 91 5.45 -4.92 20.15
CA PRO A 91 5.61 -3.68 20.90
C PRO A 91 4.31 -3.31 21.63
N THR A 92 4.39 -2.55 22.72
CA THR A 92 3.20 -2.08 23.45
C THR A 92 2.42 -1.00 22.69
N SER A 93 3.11 -0.20 21.87
CA SER A 93 2.52 0.84 21.04
C SER A 93 1.58 0.26 19.98
N LEU A 94 0.30 0.62 20.04
CA LEU A 94 -0.71 0.20 19.06
C LEU A 94 -0.30 0.56 17.62
N LYS A 95 0.23 1.77 17.43
CA LYS A 95 0.71 2.25 16.14
C LYS A 95 1.82 1.37 15.57
N GLN A 96 2.78 0.96 16.40
CA GLN A 96 3.85 0.07 15.96
C GLN A 96 3.32 -1.33 15.61
N LYS A 97 2.37 -1.88 16.39
CA LYS A 97 1.72 -3.14 16.03
C LYS A 97 1.06 -3.08 14.65
N GLU A 98 0.32 -2.01 14.37
CA GLU A 98 -0.34 -1.82 13.08
C GLU A 98 0.67 -1.69 11.93
N LEU A 99 1.77 -0.95 12.13
CA LEU A 99 2.82 -0.80 11.12
C LEU A 99 3.56 -2.11 10.87
N ILE A 100 3.89 -2.89 11.91
CA ILE A 100 4.52 -4.22 11.77
C ILE A 100 3.59 -5.15 11.00
N GLN A 101 2.32 -5.25 11.38
CA GLN A 101 1.36 -6.12 10.68
C GLN A 101 1.19 -5.70 9.21
N ALA A 102 1.11 -4.40 8.94
CA ALA A 102 1.04 -3.88 7.59
C ALA A 102 2.30 -4.19 6.77
N TYR A 103 3.48 -4.02 7.37
CA TYR A 103 4.75 -4.31 6.73
C TYR A 103 4.84 -5.79 6.33
N LEU A 104 4.51 -6.69 7.25
CA LEU A 104 4.53 -8.13 7.02
C LEU A 104 3.51 -8.57 5.97
N ALA A 105 2.27 -8.05 6.03
CA ALA A 105 1.25 -8.37 5.03
C ALA A 105 1.68 -7.96 3.60
N ILE A 106 2.39 -6.83 3.48
CA ILE A 106 2.96 -6.39 2.20
C ILE A 106 4.11 -7.31 1.78
N TYR A 107 4.95 -7.71 2.73
CA TYR A 107 6.06 -8.64 2.49
C TYR A 107 5.55 -10.00 1.99
N ASP A 108 4.55 -10.58 2.65
CA ASP A 108 3.89 -11.83 2.27
C ASP A 108 3.30 -11.75 0.86
N LEU A 109 2.65 -10.61 0.54
CA LEU A 109 2.08 -10.42 -0.79
C LEU A 109 3.17 -10.27 -1.86
N ASN A 110 4.27 -9.58 -1.55
CA ASN A 110 5.42 -9.49 -2.45
C ASN A 110 6.04 -10.87 -2.71
N ILE A 111 6.17 -11.70 -1.67
CA ILE A 111 6.62 -13.10 -1.80
C ILE A 111 5.65 -13.90 -2.68
N GLN A 112 4.34 -13.81 -2.42
CA GLN A 112 3.32 -14.51 -3.22
C GLN A 112 3.38 -14.12 -4.70
N LYS A 113 3.69 -12.86 -5.01
CA LYS A 113 3.84 -12.33 -6.38
C LYS A 113 5.26 -12.52 -6.93
N ASN A 114 6.19 -13.04 -6.13
CA ASN A 114 7.60 -13.27 -6.45
C ASN A 114 8.33 -12.04 -7.03
N THR A 115 7.98 -10.84 -6.52
CA THR A 115 8.45 -9.55 -7.04
C THR A 115 8.22 -8.47 -5.98
N TYR A 116 8.86 -7.29 -6.10
CA TYR A 116 8.50 -6.13 -5.27
C TYR A 116 7.17 -5.53 -5.75
N TYR A 117 6.09 -6.28 -5.55
CA TYR A 117 4.76 -5.96 -6.04
C TYR A 117 4.24 -4.67 -5.41
N LEU A 118 4.26 -4.53 -4.10
CA LEU A 118 3.97 -3.29 -3.38
C LEU A 118 5.25 -2.75 -2.77
N THR A 119 5.59 -1.52 -3.12
CA THR A 119 6.72 -0.78 -2.54
C THR A 119 6.23 0.58 -2.02
N PRO A 120 5.51 0.60 -0.88
CA PRO A 120 5.14 1.86 -0.25
C PRO A 120 6.35 2.70 0.16
N PRO A 121 6.17 4.00 0.41
CA PRO A 121 7.23 4.84 0.96
C PRO A 121 7.87 4.25 2.22
N TYR A 122 9.21 4.30 2.29
CA TYR A 122 10.03 3.78 3.38
C TYR A 122 10.07 2.25 3.53
N PHE A 123 9.47 1.48 2.62
CA PHE A 123 9.43 0.02 2.74
C PHE A 123 10.82 -0.61 2.58
N LYS A 124 11.59 -0.18 1.57
CA LYS A 124 12.93 -0.73 1.29
C LYS A 124 13.96 -0.23 2.29
N GLU A 125 13.78 0.99 2.79
CA GLU A 125 14.64 1.59 3.80
C GLU A 125 14.55 0.83 5.13
N VAL A 126 13.36 0.32 5.50
CA VAL A 126 13.21 -0.58 6.63
C VAL A 126 13.92 -1.91 6.38
N GLU A 127 13.82 -2.47 5.17
CA GLU A 127 14.51 -3.71 4.79
C GLU A 127 16.04 -3.56 4.88
N GLU A 128 16.58 -2.47 4.34
CA GLU A 128 18.01 -2.15 4.42
C GLU A 128 18.47 -2.03 5.88
N LYS A 129 17.73 -1.28 6.72
CA LYS A 129 18.09 -1.14 8.14
C LYS A 129 18.05 -2.47 8.89
N LEU A 130 17.07 -3.33 8.62
CA LEU A 130 17.02 -4.67 9.22
C LEU A 130 18.25 -5.52 8.85
N LEU A 131 18.82 -5.34 7.66
CA LEU A 131 19.98 -6.12 7.22
C LEU A 131 21.32 -5.57 7.73
N TYR A 132 21.44 -4.24 7.88
CA TYR A 132 22.71 -3.58 8.20
C TYR A 132 22.82 -3.09 9.65
N GLU A 133 21.70 -2.88 10.36
CA GLU A 133 21.69 -2.45 11.76
C GLU A 133 21.33 -3.59 12.73
N ALA A 134 21.14 -4.82 12.25
CA ALA A 134 21.01 -6.01 13.10
C ALA A 134 22.37 -6.30 13.78
N PRO A 135 22.43 -6.36 15.13
CA PRO A 135 23.67 -6.51 15.90
C PRO A 135 24.36 -7.87 15.76
#